data_AF-A0A7Y9S0H8-F1
#
_entry.id   AF-A0A7Y9S0H8-F1
#
_cell.length_a   1.000
_cell.length_b   1.000
_cell.length_c   1.000
_cell.angle_alpha   90.00
_cell.angle_beta   90.00
_cell.angle_gamma   90.00
#
_symmetry.space_group_name_H-M   'P 1'
#
loop_
_entity.id
_entity.type
_entity.pdbx_description
1 polymer ?
#
loop_
_entity_poly.entity_id
_entity_poly.type
_entity_poly.pdbx_seq_one_letter_code
_entity_poly.pdbx_strand_id
1 'polypeptide(L)'
;MSLPAADDLFRPTSTKTGNSDPAPKLAAAPEPVEDEAEEPTPRRKSSGRIRHDEKMTVYVTSDELLEIEHARLTLRRSTGKAVDRGRLVRAAIAMALAEFEERGEESDLAARLRDS
;
A
#
# COMPACT_ATOMS: atom_id res chain seq x y z
N MET A 1 -19.48 -21.08 -31.05
CA MET A 1 -18.56 -19.93 -31.06
C MET A 1 -17.47 -20.22 -30.03
N SER A 2 -16.22 -20.41 -30.46
CA SER A 2 -15.11 -20.70 -29.55
C SER A 2 -14.65 -19.40 -28.88
N LEU A 3 -14.48 -19.43 -27.56
CA LEU A 3 -13.93 -18.31 -26.80
C LEU A 3 -12.42 -18.20 -27.09
N PRO A 4 -11.88 -16.97 -27.21
CA PRO A 4 -10.44 -16.76 -27.40
C PRO A 4 -9.65 -17.24 -26.19
N ALA A 5 -8.42 -17.70 -26.44
CA ALA A 5 -7.54 -18.18 -25.38
C ALA A 5 -6.99 -16.99 -24.56
N ALA A 6 -6.55 -17.25 -23.33
CA ALA A 6 -5.99 -16.22 -22.44
C ALA A 6 -4.79 -15.50 -23.08
N ASP A 7 -4.00 -16.21 -23.89
CA ASP A 7 -2.85 -15.64 -24.60
C ASP A 7 -3.22 -14.58 -25.66
N ASP A 8 -4.47 -14.58 -26.16
CA ASP A 8 -4.95 -13.57 -27.11
C ASP A 8 -5.23 -12.22 -26.43
N LEU A 9 -5.57 -12.23 -25.13
CA LEU A 9 -5.92 -11.03 -24.37
C LEU A 9 -4.70 -10.19 -23.98
N PHE A 10 -3.54 -10.84 -23.84
CA PHE A 10 -2.32 -10.19 -23.34
C PHE A 10 -1.30 -9.91 -24.44
N ARG A 11 -1.67 -10.04 -25.71
CA ARG A 11 -0.77 -9.78 -26.82
C ARG A 11 -0.51 -8.27 -26.99
N PRO A 12 0.74 -7.79 -26.81
CA PRO A 12 1.07 -6.40 -27.07
C PRO A 12 0.98 -6.12 -28.58
N THR A 13 0.23 -5.10 -28.98
CA THR A 13 -0.06 -4.75 -30.38
C THR A 13 1.10 -4.07 -31.12
N SER A 14 2.35 -4.23 -30.68
CA SER A 14 3.52 -3.69 -31.39
C SER A 14 4.17 -4.75 -32.28
N THR A 15 4.27 -4.41 -33.56
CA THR A 15 5.11 -5.02 -34.61
C THR A 15 4.73 -6.41 -35.14
N LYS A 16 4.00 -6.37 -36.25
CA LYS A 16 3.96 -7.41 -37.28
C LYS A 16 5.30 -7.42 -38.02
N THR A 17 6.12 -8.45 -37.87
CA THR A 17 7.11 -8.94 -38.86
C THR A 17 7.52 -10.37 -38.50
N GLY A 18 7.26 -11.30 -39.43
CA GLY A 18 8.07 -12.48 -39.77
C GLY A 18 8.42 -13.53 -38.70
N ASN A 19 7.98 -14.77 -38.97
CA ASN A 19 8.57 -16.08 -38.64
C ASN A 19 9.85 -16.05 -37.76
N SER A 20 9.96 -16.77 -36.65
CA SER A 20 9.93 -18.24 -36.55
C SER A 20 10.22 -18.63 -35.09
N ASP A 21 9.61 -19.72 -34.62
CA ASP A 21 9.97 -20.40 -33.37
C ASP A 21 11.43 -20.91 -33.42
N PRO A 22 12.18 -20.91 -32.29
CA PRO A 22 12.00 -21.98 -31.31
C PRO A 22 12.09 -21.59 -29.83
N ALA A 23 11.61 -22.54 -29.02
CA ALA A 23 11.57 -22.72 -27.55
C ALA A 23 12.82 -22.27 -26.72
N PRO A 24 12.68 -22.15 -25.37
CA PRO A 24 13.28 -21.09 -24.56
C PRO A 24 14.68 -21.40 -24.03
N LYS A 25 15.53 -20.37 -23.92
CA LYS A 25 16.73 -20.40 -23.09
C LYS A 25 16.47 -19.63 -21.80
N LEU A 26 16.67 -20.34 -20.68
CA LEU A 26 16.64 -19.85 -19.32
C LEU A 26 17.58 -18.63 -19.11
N ALA A 27 17.07 -17.70 -18.29
CA ALA A 27 17.78 -16.85 -17.33
C ALA A 27 19.00 -16.03 -17.81
N ALA A 28 18.79 -14.73 -17.95
CA ALA A 28 19.78 -13.71 -17.63
C ALA A 28 19.07 -12.44 -17.15
N ALA A 29 19.45 -11.93 -15.98
CA ALA A 29 18.96 -10.69 -15.42
C ALA A 29 19.37 -9.49 -16.31
N PRO A 30 18.53 -8.47 -16.51
CA PRO A 30 18.95 -7.29 -17.24
C PRO A 30 19.78 -6.37 -16.34
N GLU A 31 21.00 -6.07 -16.80
CA GLU A 31 21.80 -4.93 -16.32
C GLU A 31 21.11 -3.61 -16.72
N PRO A 32 21.28 -2.52 -15.95
CA PRO A 32 20.60 -1.26 -16.23
C PRO A 32 21.26 -0.54 -17.40
N VAL A 33 20.49 -0.31 -18.47
CA VAL A 33 20.80 0.64 -19.53
C VAL A 33 20.67 2.07 -19.00
N GLU A 34 21.72 2.87 -19.21
CA GLU A 34 21.73 4.30 -18.95
C GLU A 34 20.82 4.99 -19.98
N ASP A 35 19.75 5.65 -19.51
CA ASP A 35 18.80 6.35 -20.37
C ASP A 35 19.02 7.87 -20.29
N GLU A 36 19.11 8.48 -21.47
CA GLU A 36 19.40 9.88 -21.70
C GLU A 36 18.23 10.79 -21.25
N ALA A 37 18.60 11.88 -20.60
CA ALA A 37 17.87 13.13 -20.34
C ALA A 37 16.39 13.23 -20.76
N GLU A 38 15.48 13.11 -19.79
CA GLU A 38 14.10 13.57 -19.87
C GLU A 38 13.86 14.74 -18.89
N GLU A 39 13.17 15.78 -19.36
CA GLU A 39 12.97 17.10 -18.74
C GLU A 39 12.41 17.06 -17.30
N PRO A 40 12.73 18.06 -16.44
CA PRO A 40 12.27 18.05 -15.05
C PRO A 40 10.78 18.42 -14.96
N THR A 41 9.92 17.40 -15.01
CA THR A 41 8.56 17.52 -14.50
C THR A 41 8.60 17.97 -13.03
N PRO A 42 7.69 18.86 -12.59
CA PRO A 42 7.71 19.39 -11.23
C PRO A 42 7.55 18.23 -10.25
N ARG A 43 8.65 17.86 -9.59
CA ARG A 43 8.73 16.78 -8.61
C ARG A 43 7.70 17.08 -7.52
N ARG A 44 6.54 16.42 -7.58
CA ARG A 44 5.56 16.39 -6.49
C ARG A 44 6.33 15.96 -5.25
N LYS A 45 6.50 16.87 -4.28
CA LYS A 45 7.18 16.61 -3.00
C LYS A 45 6.66 15.29 -2.44
N SER A 46 7.49 14.24 -2.53
CA SER A 46 7.15 12.92 -2.04
C SER A 46 7.00 13.05 -0.53
N SER A 47 5.75 12.96 -0.07
CA SER A 47 5.41 13.11 1.34
C SER A 47 6.16 12.07 2.17
N GLY A 48 7.07 12.55 3.02
CA GLY A 48 7.66 11.93 4.21
C GLY A 48 7.22 10.50 4.55
N ARG A 49 7.70 9.52 3.78
CA ARG A 49 7.58 8.11 4.16
C ARG A 49 8.61 7.84 5.25
N ILE A 50 8.11 7.59 6.45
CA ILE A 50 8.90 7.11 7.58
C ILE A 50 9.08 5.60 7.38
N ARG A 51 10.33 5.12 7.46
CA ARG A 51 10.63 3.68 7.44
C ARG A 51 10.29 3.12 8.82
N HIS A 52 9.58 1.99 8.83
CA HIS A 52 9.31 1.21 10.02
C HIS A 52 9.93 -0.17 9.82
N ASP A 53 10.73 -0.59 10.78
CA ASP A 53 11.64 -1.73 10.65
C ASP A 53 10.98 -3.02 11.12
N GLU A 54 10.05 -2.86 12.07
CA GLU A 54 9.28 -3.92 12.68
C GLU A 54 7.83 -3.94 12.14
N LYS A 55 7.26 -5.14 12.10
CA LYS A 55 5.89 -5.38 11.62
C LYS A 55 5.07 -6.07 12.69
N MET A 56 3.90 -5.52 12.98
CA MET A 56 2.82 -6.14 13.75
C MET A 56 1.68 -6.53 12.80
N THR A 57 1.09 -7.72 12.99
CA THR A 57 -0.09 -8.17 12.24
C THR A 57 -1.22 -8.40 13.23
N VAL A 58 -2.42 -7.91 12.92
CA VAL A 58 -3.61 -8.06 13.77
C VAL A 58 -4.77 -8.53 12.89
N TYR A 59 -5.60 -9.44 13.43
CA TYR A 59 -6.85 -9.83 12.81
C TYR A 59 -7.97 -8.90 13.28
N VAL A 60 -8.78 -8.44 12.35
CA VAL A 60 -9.94 -7.58 12.61
C VAL A 60 -11.15 -8.19 11.94
N THR A 61 -12.33 -7.91 12.49
CA THR A 61 -13.60 -8.24 11.86
C THR A 61 -13.81 -7.43 10.58
N SER A 62 -14.76 -7.85 9.75
CA SER A 62 -15.11 -7.12 8.54
C SER A 62 -15.66 -5.72 8.84
N ASP A 63 -16.43 -5.59 9.92
CA ASP A 63 -17.03 -4.30 10.32
C ASP A 63 -15.95 -3.31 10.78
N GLU A 64 -15.00 -3.75 11.62
CA GLU A 64 -13.87 -2.91 12.04
C GLU A 64 -13.02 -2.47 10.84
N LEU A 65 -12.79 -3.35 9.86
CA LEU A 65 -12.06 -2.99 8.64
C LEU A 65 -12.80 -1.91 7.84
N LEU A 66 -14.13 -2.01 7.74
CA LEU A 66 -14.97 -1.00 7.07
C LEU A 66 -14.91 0.35 7.78
N GLU A 67 -14.95 0.36 9.12
CA GLU A 67 -14.82 1.58 9.91
C GLU A 67 -13.46 2.27 9.68
N ILE A 68 -12.37 1.49 9.64
CA ILE A 68 -11.02 1.99 9.32
C ILE A 68 -11.00 2.63 7.92
N GLU A 69 -11.61 1.99 6.93
CA GLU A 69 -11.69 2.53 5.56
C GLU A 69 -12.51 3.81 5.48
N HIS A 70 -13.64 3.85 6.18
CA HIS A 70 -14.49 5.03 6.24
C HIS A 70 -13.76 6.23 6.89
N ALA A 71 -13.05 5.98 8.00
CA ALA A 71 -12.22 7.00 8.65
C ALA A 71 -11.13 7.52 7.70
N ARG A 72 -10.46 6.63 6.97
CA ARG A 72 -9.42 6.97 5.99
C ARG A 72 -9.95 7.90 4.88
N LEU A 73 -11.12 7.59 4.32
CA LEU A 73 -11.75 8.41 3.29
C LEU A 73 -12.19 9.77 3.84
N THR A 74 -12.73 9.79 5.06
CA THR A 74 -13.14 11.02 5.76
C THR A 74 -11.95 11.95 5.99
N LEU A 75 -10.83 11.42 6.48
CA LEU A 75 -9.59 12.18 6.67
C LEU A 75 -9.01 12.72 5.36
N ARG A 76 -9.09 11.94 4.27
CA ARG A 76 -8.67 12.41 2.94
C ARG A 76 -9.52 13.59 2.47
N ARG A 77 -10.84 13.54 2.69
CA ARG A 77 -11.75 14.63 2.34
C ARG A 77 -11.44 15.90 3.12
N SER A 78 -11.17 15.79 4.42
CA SER A 78 -10.94 16.97 5.28
C SER A 78 -9.53 17.57 5.13
N THR A 79 -8.50 16.74 4.98
CA THR A 79 -7.10 17.20 4.96
C THR A 79 -6.51 17.34 3.56
N GLY A 80 -7.19 16.82 2.54
CA GLY A 80 -6.68 16.75 1.16
C GLY A 80 -5.52 15.76 0.97
N LYS A 81 -5.10 15.04 2.01
CA LYS A 81 -3.96 14.10 1.97
C LYS A 81 -4.46 12.66 2.05
N ALA A 82 -3.91 11.81 1.19
CA ALA A 82 -4.13 10.37 1.32
C ALA A 82 -3.43 9.85 2.57
N VAL A 83 -4.16 9.12 3.40
CA VAL A 83 -3.65 8.39 4.56
C VAL A 83 -3.79 6.91 4.25
N ASP A 84 -2.77 6.11 4.55
CA ASP A 84 -2.84 4.65 4.49
C ASP A 84 -3.28 4.06 5.84
N ARG A 85 -3.68 2.78 5.84
CA ARG A 85 -4.13 2.07 7.05
C ARG A 85 -3.07 2.07 8.14
N GLY A 86 -1.81 1.80 7.77
CA GLY A 86 -0.71 1.70 8.74
C GLY A 86 -0.45 3.03 9.43
N ARG A 87 -0.47 4.14 8.70
CA ARG A 87 -0.33 5.48 9.27
C ARG A 87 -1.48 5.81 10.21
N LEU A 88 -2.72 5.47 9.85
CA LEU A 88 -3.89 5.70 10.69
C LEU A 88 -3.79 4.91 12.01
N VAL A 89 -3.51 3.60 11.91
CA VAL A 89 -3.39 2.70 13.07
C VAL A 89 -2.25 3.13 13.99
N ARG A 90 -1.07 3.48 13.43
CA ARG A 90 0.05 3.97 14.25
C ARG A 90 -0.28 5.27 14.99
N ALA A 91 -1.01 6.19 14.36
CA ALA A 91 -1.43 7.41 15.03
C ALA A 91 -2.41 7.12 16.18
N ALA A 92 -3.37 6.22 15.95
CA ALA A 92 -4.31 5.79 16.98
C ALA A 92 -3.60 5.13 18.18
N ILE A 93 -2.65 4.22 17.92
CA ILE A 93 -1.84 3.57 18.96
C ILE A 93 -1.03 4.61 19.74
N ALA A 94 -0.38 5.55 19.06
CA ALA A 94 0.41 6.58 19.73
C ALA A 94 -0.46 7.46 20.67
N MET A 95 -1.67 7.82 20.25
CA MET A 95 -2.61 8.56 21.11
C MET A 95 -3.03 7.74 22.33
N ALA A 96 -3.37 6.46 22.15
CA ALA A 96 -3.77 5.58 23.25
C ALA A 96 -2.63 5.34 24.24
N LEU A 97 -1.39 5.17 23.75
CA LEU A 97 -0.21 5.00 24.61
C LEU A 97 0.14 6.28 25.38
N ALA A 98 0.03 7.46 24.74
CA ALA A 98 0.27 8.72 25.42
C ALA A 98 -0.76 8.97 26.54
N GLU A 99 -2.03 8.66 26.27
CA GLU A 99 -3.07 8.72 27.31
C GLU A 99 -2.80 7.74 28.46
N PHE A 100 -2.41 6.51 28.15
CA PHE A 100 -2.05 5.52 29.16
C PHE A 100 -0.85 5.97 29.98
N GLU A 101 0.16 6.61 29.37
CA GLU A 101 1.31 7.16 30.09
C GLU A 101 0.90 8.30 31.04
N GLU A 102 -0.06 9.14 30.65
CA GLU A 102 -0.57 10.24 31.46
C GLU A 102 -1.47 9.77 32.62
N ARG A 103 -2.37 8.81 32.37
CA ARG A 103 -3.43 8.41 33.31
C ARG A 103 -3.21 7.05 33.99
N GLY A 104 -2.28 6.25 33.49
CA GLY A 104 -2.04 4.89 33.97
C GLY A 104 -3.29 4.01 33.93
N GLU A 105 -3.59 3.36 35.06
CA GLU A 105 -4.69 2.40 35.20
C GLU A 105 -6.10 3.02 35.09
N GLU A 106 -6.18 4.35 35.16
CA GLU A 106 -7.42 5.12 34.98
C GLU A 106 -7.71 5.47 33.52
N SER A 107 -6.81 5.15 32.57
CA SER A 107 -7.03 5.39 31.14
C SER A 107 -8.14 4.52 30.54
N ASP A 108 -8.77 5.03 29.48
CA ASP A 108 -9.77 4.30 28.70
C ASP A 108 -9.20 2.99 28.12
N LEU A 109 -7.92 2.99 27.73
CA LEU A 109 -7.23 1.79 27.25
C LEU A 109 -7.15 0.72 28.34
N ALA A 110 -6.73 1.10 29.56
CA ALA A 110 -6.64 0.18 30.69
C ALA A 110 -8.01 -0.38 31.08
N ALA A 111 -9.05 0.47 31.08
CA ALA A 111 -10.41 0.05 31.37
C ALA A 111 -10.91 -1.01 30.38
N ARG A 112 -10.80 -0.76 29.07
CA ARG A 112 -11.26 -1.71 28.03
C ARG A 112 -10.56 -3.06 28.10
N LEU A 113 -9.25 -3.07 28.38
CA LEU A 113 -8.47 -4.31 28.45
C LEU A 113 -8.74 -5.14 29.72
N ARG A 114 -9.31 -4.55 30.78
CA ARG A 114 -9.77 -5.31 31.95
C ARG A 114 -11.12 -5.99 31.74
N ASP A 115 -11.97 -5.38 30.92
CA ASP A 115 -13.33 -5.84 30.66
C ASP A 115 -13.44 -6.77 29.42
N SER A 116 -12.30 -7.04 28.76
CA SER A 116 -12.16 -7.96 27.62
C SER A 116 -11.74 -9.35 28.05
#